data_AF-A0A7C7SZ33-F1
#
_entry.id   AF-A0A7C7SZ33-F1
#
_cell.length_a   1.000
_cell.length_b   1.000
_cell.length_c   1.000
_cell.angle_alpha   90.00
_cell.angle_beta   90.00
_cell.angle_gamma   90.00
#
_symmetry.space_group_name_H-M   'P 1'
#
loop_
_entity.id
_entity.type
_entity.pdbx_description
1 polymer ?
#
loop_
_entity_poly.entity_id
_entity_poly.type
_entity_poly.pdbx_seq_one_letter_code
_entity_poly.pdbx_strand_id
1 'polypeptide(L)'
;MKILQTLRRLEGETKVNQLDIDTDQLEDMQNALGDAFPKLVQVTLLSLDKNKDKLGIAIDNRDMQEAHMASHSLGTSAGNLGLKGIYKTARQIETIAYDQLDAKECNFQEILSLYALIQQSFDETKQFLKSLL
;
A
#
# COMPACT_ATOMS: atom_id res chain seq x y z
N MET A 1 4.74 21.86 -15.37
CA MET A 1 3.82 20.97 -16.10
C MET A 1 3.26 19.99 -15.07
N LYS A 2 1.94 19.95 -14.83
CA LYS A 2 1.33 19.17 -13.74
C LYS A 2 1.18 17.70 -14.14
N ILE A 3 2.22 16.89 -13.91
CA ILE A 3 2.27 15.45 -14.24
C ILE A 3 1.02 14.71 -13.77
N LEU A 4 0.52 15.03 -12.57
CA LEU A 4 -0.69 14.42 -12.00
C LEU A 4 -2.00 14.80 -12.72
N GLN A 5 -2.10 16.00 -13.30
CA GLN A 5 -3.24 16.36 -14.14
C GLN A 5 -3.21 15.63 -15.49
N THR A 6 -2.01 15.39 -16.02
CA THR A 6 -1.82 14.58 -17.23
C THR A 6 -2.11 13.10 -16.96
N LEU A 7 -1.72 12.56 -15.80
CA LEU A 7 -1.99 11.18 -15.41
C LEU A 7 -3.47 10.92 -15.08
N ARG A 8 -4.16 11.83 -14.38
CA ARG A 8 -5.63 11.77 -14.22
C ARG A 8 -6.34 11.67 -15.57
N ARG A 9 -5.81 12.37 -16.58
CA ARG A 9 -6.35 12.36 -17.95
C ARG A 9 -5.96 11.13 -18.78
N LEU A 10 -4.81 10.51 -18.53
CA LEU A 10 -4.26 9.39 -19.31
C LEU A 10 -4.62 8.00 -18.74
N GLU A 11 -4.59 7.84 -17.42
CA GLU A 11 -4.96 6.59 -16.75
C GLU A 11 -6.49 6.48 -16.53
N GLY A 12 -7.21 7.58 -16.72
CA GLY A 12 -8.64 7.72 -16.50
C GLY A 12 -8.94 7.93 -15.01
N GLU A 13 -9.69 8.98 -14.67
CA GLU A 13 -10.12 9.30 -13.30
C GLU A 13 -10.74 8.08 -12.58
N THR A 14 -11.33 7.16 -13.33
CA THR A 14 -11.89 5.89 -12.82
C THR A 14 -10.86 4.97 -12.15
N LYS A 15 -9.63 4.86 -12.68
CA LYS A 15 -8.61 3.95 -12.12
C LYS A 15 -7.97 4.48 -10.84
N VAL A 16 -7.66 5.77 -10.80
CA VAL A 16 -7.12 6.43 -9.59
C VAL A 16 -8.14 6.35 -8.45
N ASN A 17 -9.42 6.56 -8.76
CA ASN A 17 -10.51 6.40 -7.79
C ASN A 17 -10.69 4.94 -7.34
N GLN A 18 -10.51 3.97 -8.24
CA GLN A 18 -10.57 2.55 -7.91
C GLN A 18 -9.43 2.11 -6.99
N LEU A 19 -8.23 2.67 -7.16
CA LEU A 19 -7.06 2.38 -6.30
C LEU A 19 -7.06 3.16 -4.98
N ASP A 20 -8.02 4.09 -4.80
CA ASP A 20 -8.13 4.96 -3.63
C ASP A 20 -6.79 5.65 -3.33
N ILE A 21 -6.29 6.41 -4.30
CA ILE A 21 -5.04 7.18 -4.18
C ILE A 21 -5.38 8.65 -3.89
N ASP A 22 -4.76 9.20 -2.84
CA ASP A 22 -4.81 10.62 -2.52
C ASP A 22 -3.87 11.41 -3.43
N THR A 23 -4.41 11.83 -4.57
CA THR A 23 -3.63 12.61 -5.55
C THR A 23 -3.27 14.00 -5.06
N ASP A 24 -4.03 14.56 -4.11
CA ASP A 24 -3.78 15.91 -3.62
C ASP A 24 -2.59 15.88 -2.66
N GLN A 25 -2.53 14.89 -1.76
CA GLN A 25 -1.34 14.63 -0.94
C GLN A 25 -0.10 14.36 -1.82
N LEU A 26 -0.23 13.56 -2.89
CA LEU A 26 0.86 13.30 -3.82
C LEU A 26 1.34 14.57 -4.54
N GLU A 27 0.43 15.44 -4.97
CA GLU A 27 0.75 16.71 -5.62
C GLU A 27 1.48 17.65 -4.65
N ASP A 28 0.99 17.76 -3.42
CA ASP A 28 1.61 18.55 -2.37
C ASP A 28 3.03 18.06 -2.06
N MET A 29 3.23 16.74 -1.97
CA MET A 29 4.55 16.15 -1.78
C MET A 29 5.50 16.38 -2.95
N GLN A 30 5.01 16.23 -4.18
CA GLN A 30 5.80 16.51 -5.38
C GLN A 30 6.25 17.96 -5.41
N ASN A 31 5.35 18.90 -5.09
CA ASN A 31 5.66 20.32 -5.05
C ASN A 31 6.64 20.66 -3.91
N ALA A 32 6.51 20.04 -2.75
CA ALA A 32 7.38 20.29 -1.60
C ALA A 32 8.80 19.73 -1.79
N LEU A 33 8.93 18.56 -2.41
CA LEU A 33 10.22 17.87 -2.56
C LEU A 33 10.95 18.21 -3.85
N GLY A 34 10.24 18.68 -4.89
CA GLY A 34 10.81 19.00 -6.19
C GLY A 34 11.62 17.83 -6.75
N ASP A 35 12.90 18.07 -7.04
CA ASP A 35 13.81 17.10 -7.64
C ASP A 35 14.08 15.85 -6.77
N ALA A 36 13.77 15.91 -5.46
CA ALA A 36 13.91 14.76 -4.57
C ALA A 36 12.70 13.80 -4.64
N PHE A 37 11.56 14.23 -5.22
CA PHE A 37 10.34 13.43 -5.26
C PHE A 37 10.51 12.07 -5.97
N PRO A 38 11.16 11.97 -7.16
CA PRO A 38 11.36 10.68 -7.82
C PRO A 38 12.14 9.69 -6.95
N LYS A 39 13.11 10.18 -6.15
CA LYS A 39 13.87 9.32 -5.24
C LYS A 39 12.99 8.74 -4.13
N LEU A 40 12.08 9.54 -3.59
CA LEU A 40 11.10 9.07 -2.61
C LEU A 40 10.18 8.01 -3.20
N VAL A 41 9.66 8.25 -4.41
CA VAL A 41 8.80 7.28 -5.12
C VAL A 41 9.53 5.94 -5.32
N GLN A 42 10.79 5.96 -5.74
CA GLN A 42 11.61 4.74 -5.88
C GLN A 42 11.80 3.99 -4.55
N VAL A 43 12.10 4.71 -3.46
CA VAL A 43 12.30 4.08 -2.13
C VAL A 43 10.99 3.50 -1.60
N THR A 44 9.86 4.18 -1.82
CA THR A 44 8.54 3.67 -1.44
C THR A 44 8.17 2.44 -2.24
N LEU A 45 8.41 2.41 -3.56
CA LEU A 45 8.19 1.22 -4.40
C LEU A 45 8.94 -0.01 -3.86
N LEU A 46 10.23 0.14 -3.54
CA LEU A 46 11.03 -0.95 -2.97
C LEU A 46 10.51 -1.40 -1.60
N SER A 47 10.07 -0.45 -0.77
CA SER A 47 9.54 -0.73 0.56
C SER A 47 8.19 -1.44 0.49
N LEU A 48 7.31 -1.03 -0.42
CA LEU A 48 6.02 -1.68 -0.68
C LEU A 48 6.24 -3.14 -1.10
N ASP A 49 7.12 -3.39 -2.07
CA ASP A 49 7.43 -4.74 -2.56
C ASP A 49 7.90 -5.63 -1.40
N LYS A 50 8.93 -5.18 -0.69
CA LYS A 50 9.51 -5.92 0.43
C LYS A 50 8.47 -6.22 1.53
N ASN A 51 7.63 -5.25 1.88
CA ASN A 51 6.67 -5.41 2.96
C ASN A 51 5.46 -6.25 2.55
N LYS A 52 5.02 -6.18 1.29
CA LYS A 52 4.00 -7.09 0.74
C LYS A 52 4.48 -8.54 0.76
N ASP A 53 5.73 -8.78 0.36
CA ASP A 53 6.30 -10.13 0.31
C ASP A 53 6.43 -10.71 1.72
N LYS A 54 6.93 -9.91 2.67
CA LYS A 54 6.95 -10.29 4.09
C LYS A 54 5.58 -10.65 4.63
N LEU A 55 4.56 -9.84 4.30
CA LEU A 55 3.19 -10.10 4.72
C LEU A 55 2.68 -11.42 4.13
N GLY A 56 2.98 -11.71 2.86
CA GLY A 56 2.64 -12.99 2.22
C GLY A 56 3.27 -14.18 2.94
N ILE A 57 4.57 -14.10 3.24
CA ILE A 57 5.29 -15.14 3.99
C ILE A 57 4.70 -15.35 5.38
N ALA A 58 4.39 -14.28 6.11
CA ALA A 58 3.77 -14.36 7.42
C ALA A 58 2.40 -15.03 7.37
N ILE A 59 1.61 -14.71 6.34
CA ILE A 59 0.30 -15.31 6.09
C ILE A 59 0.41 -16.80 5.78
N ASP A 60 1.33 -17.19 4.90
CA ASP A 60 1.57 -18.59 4.53
C ASP A 60 1.99 -19.44 5.75
N ASN A 61 2.79 -18.84 6.63
CA ASN A 61 3.25 -19.47 7.88
C ASN A 61 2.23 -19.39 9.02
N ARG A 62 1.11 -18.68 8.83
CA ARG A 62 0.10 -18.38 9.85
C ARG A 62 0.69 -17.69 11.10
N ASP A 63 1.70 -16.85 10.90
CA ASP A 63 2.37 -16.12 11.96
C ASP A 63 1.69 -14.75 12.16
N MET A 64 0.86 -14.63 13.20
CA MET A 64 0.13 -13.38 13.49
C MET A 64 1.04 -12.24 13.91
N GLN A 65 2.15 -12.52 14.59
CA GLN A 65 3.07 -11.49 15.03
C GLN A 65 3.79 -10.88 13.83
N GLU A 66 4.30 -11.71 12.93
CA GLU A 66 4.91 -11.24 11.69
C GLU A 66 3.88 -10.60 10.76
N ALA A 67 2.64 -11.12 10.69
CA ALA A 67 1.58 -10.53 9.89
C ALA A 67 1.24 -9.10 10.38
N HIS A 68 1.12 -8.91 11.70
CA HIS A 68 0.92 -7.61 12.33
C HIS A 68 2.05 -6.63 12.00
N MET A 69 3.31 -7.04 12.19
CA MET A 69 4.46 -6.17 11.93
C MET A 69 4.63 -5.83 10.44
N ALA A 70 4.41 -6.81 9.56
CA ALA A 70 4.54 -6.64 8.12
C ALA A 70 3.42 -5.75 7.57
N SER A 71 2.18 -5.93 8.02
CA SER A 71 1.05 -5.09 7.60
C SER A 71 1.18 -3.66 8.13
N HIS A 72 1.67 -3.45 9.36
CA HIS A 72 2.01 -2.12 9.88
C HIS A 72 3.04 -1.41 8.98
N SER A 73 4.12 -2.12 8.62
CA SER A 73 5.21 -1.59 7.79
C SER A 73 4.72 -1.27 6.37
N LEU A 74 3.89 -2.14 5.81
CA LEU A 74 3.24 -1.94 4.50
C LEU A 74 2.32 -0.70 4.54
N GLY A 75 1.49 -0.59 5.57
CA GLY A 75 0.61 0.56 5.79
C GLY A 75 1.39 1.86 5.89
N THR A 76 2.45 1.91 6.69
CA THR A 76 3.32 3.10 6.81
C THR A 76 3.93 3.49 5.46
N SER A 77 4.41 2.51 4.69
CA SER A 77 4.97 2.74 3.35
C SER A 77 3.93 3.31 2.39
N ALA A 78 2.70 2.79 2.43
CA ALA A 78 1.59 3.24 1.60
C ALA A 78 1.11 4.65 1.98
N GLY A 79 1.02 4.95 3.29
CA GLY A 79 0.59 6.24 3.80
C GLY A 79 1.53 7.39 3.41
N ASN A 80 2.83 7.10 3.28
CA ASN A 80 3.81 8.10 2.84
C ASN A 80 3.52 8.69 1.47
N LEU A 81 2.82 7.99 0.57
CA LEU A 81 2.49 8.46 -0.78
C LEU A 81 0.98 8.54 -1.03
N GLY A 82 0.18 8.62 0.03
CA GLY A 82 -1.27 8.75 -0.12
C GLY A 82 -1.96 7.52 -0.75
N LEU A 83 -1.36 6.34 -0.69
CA LEU A 83 -1.95 5.11 -1.25
C LEU A 83 -3.03 4.55 -0.30
N LYS A 84 -4.16 5.26 -0.18
CA LYS A 84 -5.17 5.01 0.86
C LYS A 84 -5.79 3.61 0.77
N GLY A 85 -5.97 3.05 -0.43
CA GLY A 85 -6.46 1.69 -0.60
C GLY A 85 -5.60 0.66 0.11
N ILE A 86 -4.31 0.58 -0.25
CA ILE A 86 -3.34 -0.33 0.39
C ILE A 86 -3.18 0.00 1.88
N TYR A 87 -3.12 1.29 2.23
CA TYR A 87 -3.00 1.73 3.62
C TYR A 87 -4.14 1.18 4.49
N LYS A 88 -5.40 1.39 4.08
CA LYS A 88 -6.58 0.97 4.85
C LYS A 88 -6.61 -0.55 5.01
N THR A 89 -6.40 -1.30 3.94
CA THR A 89 -6.41 -2.76 3.98
C THR A 89 -5.27 -3.31 4.84
N ALA A 90 -4.07 -2.74 4.75
CA ALA A 90 -2.95 -3.12 5.60
C ALA A 90 -3.23 -2.84 7.09
N ARG A 91 -3.84 -1.69 7.41
CA ARG A 91 -4.27 -1.39 8.79
C ARG A 91 -5.33 -2.35 9.32
N GLN A 92 -6.27 -2.80 8.48
CA GLN A 92 -7.25 -3.82 8.89
C GLN A 92 -6.56 -5.14 9.22
N ILE A 93 -5.61 -5.59 8.39
CA ILE A 93 -4.81 -6.79 8.70
C ILE A 93 -4.02 -6.61 9.99
N GLU A 94 -3.38 -5.44 10.19
CA GLU A 94 -2.64 -5.11 11.42
C GLU A 94 -3.49 -5.27 12.67
N THR A 95 -4.71 -4.72 12.67
CA THR A 95 -5.64 -4.81 13.80
C THR A 95 -6.06 -6.25 14.04
N ILE A 96 -6.50 -6.97 13.00
CA ILE A 96 -6.96 -8.35 13.14
C ILE A 96 -5.83 -9.27 13.63
N ALA A 97 -4.64 -9.12 13.08
CA ALA A 97 -3.47 -9.91 13.48
C ALA A 97 -3.08 -9.63 14.94
N TYR A 98 -3.13 -8.35 15.35
CA TYR A 98 -2.88 -7.96 16.74
C TYR A 98 -3.90 -8.56 17.71
N ASP A 99 -5.19 -8.43 17.40
CA ASP A 99 -6.29 -8.93 18.24
C ASP A 99 -6.27 -10.46 18.39
N GLN A 100 -5.62 -11.16 17.45
CA GLN A 100 -5.50 -12.62 17.45
C GLN A 100 -4.18 -13.16 18.02
N LEU A 101 -3.24 -12.31 18.49
CA LEU A 101 -1.94 -12.77 19.01
C LEU A 101 -2.08 -13.75 20.18
N ASP A 102 -3.03 -13.49 21.09
CA ASP A 102 -3.28 -14.33 22.27
C ASP A 102 -4.50 -15.27 22.08
N ALA A 103 -5.06 -15.33 20.88
CA ALA A 103 -6.24 -16.15 20.61
C ALA A 103 -5.88 -17.63 20.63
N LYS A 104 -6.65 -18.43 21.38
CA LYS A 104 -6.50 -19.90 21.42
C LYS A 104 -6.75 -20.54 20.06
N GLU A 105 -7.62 -19.93 19.25
CA GLU A 105 -7.88 -20.32 17.87
C GLU A 105 -7.89 -19.06 17.01
N CYS A 106 -7.02 -19.03 16.00
CA CYS A 106 -6.92 -17.91 15.07
C CYS A 106 -7.81 -18.16 13.84
N ASN A 107 -8.72 -17.24 13.55
CA ASN A 107 -9.44 -17.20 12.28
C ASN A 107 -8.66 -16.38 11.24
N PHE A 108 -7.97 -17.10 10.36
CA PHE A 108 -7.11 -16.53 9.32
C PHE A 108 -7.84 -16.12 8.04
N GLN A 109 -9.13 -16.46 7.90
CA GLN A 109 -9.85 -16.30 6.64
C GLN A 109 -10.00 -14.83 6.24
N GLU A 110 -10.23 -13.95 7.21
CA GLU A 110 -10.38 -12.52 6.96
C GLU A 110 -9.06 -11.89 6.51
N ILE A 111 -7.93 -12.25 7.14
CA ILE A 111 -6.60 -11.81 6.73
C ILE A 111 -6.29 -12.25 5.29
N LEU A 112 -6.62 -13.49 4.93
CA LEU A 112 -6.45 -13.99 3.56
C LEU A 112 -7.25 -13.18 2.54
N SER A 113 -8.52 -12.88 2.85
CA SER A 113 -9.37 -12.06 1.99
C SER A 113 -8.84 -10.63 1.83
N LEU A 114 -8.38 -10.00 2.92
CA LEU A 114 -7.80 -8.67 2.87
C LEU A 114 -6.46 -8.65 2.11
N TYR A 115 -5.62 -9.67 2.28
CA TYR A 115 -4.36 -9.77 1.55
C TYR A 115 -4.58 -9.96 0.05
N ALA A 116 -5.61 -10.70 -0.35
CA ALA A 116 -6.00 -10.82 -1.76
C ALA A 116 -6.39 -9.46 -2.37
N LEU A 117 -7.06 -8.57 -1.61
CA LEU A 117 -7.38 -7.21 -2.07
C LEU A 117 -6.11 -6.36 -2.27
N ILE A 118 -5.14 -6.49 -1.36
CA ILE A 118 -3.81 -5.87 -1.55
C ILE A 118 -3.20 -6.40 -2.83
N GLN A 119 -3.13 -7.73 -3.02
CA GLN A 119 -2.55 -8.34 -4.21
C GLN A 119 -3.20 -7.84 -5.51
N GLN A 120 -4.53 -7.74 -5.55
CA GLN A 120 -5.29 -7.30 -6.73
C GLN A 120 -4.96 -5.86 -7.15
N SER A 121 -4.80 -4.95 -6.19
CA SER A 121 -4.56 -3.52 -6.45
C SER A 121 -3.07 -3.15 -6.56
N PHE A 122 -2.17 -4.07 -6.18
CA PHE A 122 -0.76 -3.76 -5.99
C PHE A 122 -0.02 -3.43 -7.28
N ASP A 123 -0.19 -4.24 -8.32
CA ASP A 123 0.57 -4.08 -9.57
C ASP A 123 0.15 -2.80 -10.31
N GLU A 124 -1.13 -2.48 -10.28
CA GLU A 124 -1.66 -1.23 -10.84
C GLU A 124 -1.14 -0.03 -10.05
N THR A 125 -1.14 -0.10 -8.72
CA THR A 125 -0.55 0.94 -7.86
C THR A 125 0.94 1.15 -8.17
N LYS A 126 1.69 0.07 -8.40
CA LYS A 126 3.10 0.16 -8.81
C LYS A 126 3.27 0.79 -10.18
N GLN A 127 2.42 0.45 -11.14
CA GLN A 127 2.46 1.04 -12.48
C GLN A 127 2.18 2.54 -12.41
N PHE A 128 1.17 2.96 -11.64
CA PHE A 128 0.90 4.37 -11.38
C PHE A 128 2.10 5.07 -10.75
N LEU A 129 2.68 4.52 -9.68
CA LEU A 129 3.86 5.14 -9.06
C LEU A 129 5.06 5.22 -10.03
N LYS A 130 5.26 4.22 -10.89
CA LYS A 130 6.30 4.25 -11.92
C LYS A 130 6.05 5.30 -12.99
N SER A 131 4.80 5.66 -13.28
CA SER A 131 4.47 6.71 -14.24
C SER A 131 4.74 8.13 -13.70
N LEU A 132 5.04 8.25 -12.40
CA LEU A 132 5.49 9.49 -11.75
C LEU A 132 7.01 9.72 -11.79
N LEU A 133 7.79 8.73 -12.27
CA LEU A 133 9.25 8.80 -12.41
C LEU A 133 9.65 9.30 -13.80
#